data_AF-A0A7C7SNL6-F1
#
_entry.id   AF-A0A7C7SNL6-F1
#
_cell.length_a   1.000
_cell.length_b   1.000
_cell.length_c   1.000
_cell.angle_alpha   90.00
_cell.angle_beta   90.00
_cell.angle_gamma   90.00
#
_symmetry.space_group_name_H-M   'P 1'
#
loop_
_entity.id
_entity.type
_entity.pdbx_description
1 polymer ?
#
loop_
_entity_poly.entity_id
_entity_poly.type
_entity_poly.pdbx_seq_one_letter_code
_entity_poly.pdbx_strand_id
1 'polypeptide(L)'
;MIGQKAINFLPSAKRILRHVRPERQKVVAVVGLAVTAVGLSAIAPRILGRATDLVFAGVFGRQLPPGLSPAEAAETLRADGETLVADMVAGMEYLVPGQGVDFAAVGQVLLFVLAVYTLSGLLSWLQGYLLNDVVQGTVRRLRDEVEAKIHRLPLGYFDRQPRGELLSRVTNDIDNVAQSLHQTMSQMLT
;
A
#
# COMPACT_ATOMS: atom_id res chain seq x y z
N MET A 1 6.12 -10.13 36.08
CA MET A 1 4.67 -9.84 36.09
C MET A 1 3.95 -10.89 35.27
N ILE A 2 3.03 -11.64 35.88
CA ILE A 2 2.15 -12.57 35.17
C ILE A 2 1.19 -11.71 34.34
N GLY A 3 1.26 -11.81 33.01
CA GLY A 3 0.41 -11.02 32.11
C GLY A 3 -1.05 -11.31 32.37
N GLN A 4 -1.80 -10.33 32.88
CA GLN A 4 -3.25 -10.43 32.99
C GLN A 4 -3.83 -10.50 31.57
N LYS A 5 -4.70 -11.49 31.32
CA LYS A 5 -5.44 -11.62 30.05
C LYS A 5 -6.17 -10.31 29.77
N ALA A 6 -6.05 -9.78 28.56
CA ALA A 6 -6.79 -8.60 28.13
C ALA A 6 -8.30 -8.87 28.26
N ILE A 7 -8.93 -8.20 29.22
CA ILE A 7 -10.29 -8.53 29.66
C ILE A 7 -11.34 -8.03 28.65
N ASN A 8 -11.05 -7.01 27.82
CA ASN A 8 -11.94 -6.48 26.79
C ASN A 8 -11.20 -5.62 25.72
N PHE A 9 -10.95 -6.17 24.53
CA PHE A 9 -10.24 -5.46 23.44
C PHE A 9 -11.10 -4.40 22.72
N LEU A 10 -12.33 -4.77 22.33
CA LEU A 10 -13.23 -3.92 21.53
C LEU A 10 -13.56 -2.56 22.19
N PRO A 11 -13.88 -2.48 23.50
CA PRO A 11 -14.13 -1.20 24.16
C PRO A 11 -12.90 -0.30 24.20
N SER A 12 -11.71 -0.88 24.37
CA SER A 12 -10.43 -0.16 24.41
C SER A 12 -10.11 0.44 23.04
N ALA A 13 -10.28 -0.34 21.97
CA ALA A 13 -10.16 0.16 20.59
C ALA A 13 -11.14 1.30 20.30
N LYS A 14 -12.41 1.16 20.70
CA LYS A 14 -13.43 2.22 20.56
C LYS A 14 -13.05 3.50 21.31
N ARG A 15 -12.41 3.40 22.48
CA ARG A 15 -11.92 4.56 23.23
C ARG A 15 -10.76 5.24 22.52
N ILE A 16 -9.82 4.48 21.95
CA ILE A 16 -8.70 5.04 21.17
C ILE A 16 -9.25 5.79 19.93
N LEU A 17 -10.14 5.16 19.17
CA LEU A 17 -10.79 5.78 18.01
C LEU A 17 -11.53 7.08 18.36
N ARG A 18 -12.06 7.19 19.58
CA ARG A 18 -12.67 8.44 20.06
C ARG A 18 -11.66 9.58 20.20
N HIS A 19 -10.42 9.31 20.60
CA HIS A 19 -9.37 10.33 20.72
C HIS A 19 -8.84 10.78 19.36
N VAL A 20 -8.96 9.93 18.34
CA VAL A 20 -8.64 10.26 16.94
C VAL A 20 -9.74 11.08 16.27
N ARG A 21 -10.99 11.06 16.78
CA ARG A 21 -12.16 11.75 16.20
C ARG A 21 -11.96 13.24 15.83
N PRO A 22 -11.20 14.06 16.59
CA PRO A 22 -10.95 15.44 16.20
C PRO A 22 -10.18 15.56 14.88
N GLU A 23 -9.37 14.55 14.52
CA GLU A 23 -8.62 14.49 13.27
C GLU A 23 -9.39 13.78 12.13
N ARG A 24 -10.71 13.59 12.27
CA ARG A 24 -11.52 12.75 11.34
C ARG A 24 -11.35 13.09 9.85
N GLN A 25 -11.17 14.36 9.51
CA GLN A 25 -11.02 14.77 8.11
C GLN A 25 -9.70 14.27 7.53
N LYS A 26 -8.61 14.37 8.31
CA LYS A 26 -7.30 13.84 7.93
C LYS A 26 -7.33 12.33 7.85
N VAL A 27 -8.04 11.64 8.76
CA VAL A 27 -8.20 10.18 8.70
C VAL A 27 -8.93 9.75 7.42
N VAL A 28 -10.02 10.43 7.05
CA VAL A 28 -10.72 10.13 5.79
C VAL A 28 -9.82 10.38 4.58
N ALA A 29 -9.06 11.49 4.59
CA ALA A 29 -8.09 11.77 3.54
C ALA A 29 -7.00 10.69 3.44
N VAL A 30 -6.45 10.25 4.58
CA VAL A 30 -5.45 9.17 4.67
C VAL A 30 -6.00 7.87 4.08
N VAL A 31 -7.22 7.47 4.44
CA VAL A 31 -7.85 6.26 3.89
C VAL A 31 -8.09 6.40 2.38
N GLY A 32 -8.57 7.56 1.93
CA GLY A 32 -8.77 7.83 0.50
C GLY A 32 -7.47 7.74 -0.29
N LEU A 33 -6.40 8.40 0.19
CA LEU A 33 -5.07 8.34 -0.42
C LEU A 33 -4.51 6.93 -0.45
N ALA A 34 -4.67 6.15 0.64
CA ALA A 34 -4.22 4.77 0.71
C ALA A 34 -4.92 3.90 -0.36
N VAL A 35 -6.25 3.98 -0.44
CA VAL A 35 -7.03 3.21 -1.43
C VAL A 35 -6.64 3.60 -2.86
N THR A 36 -6.48 4.90 -3.14
CA THR A 36 -6.06 5.35 -4.48
C THR A 36 -4.65 4.90 -4.82
N ALA A 37 -3.70 5.04 -3.90
CA ALA A 37 -2.31 4.61 -4.12
C ALA A 37 -2.23 3.10 -4.35
N VAL A 38 -2.86 2.29 -3.50
CA VAL A 38 -2.92 0.83 -3.66
C VAL A 38 -3.62 0.44 -4.96
N GLY A 39 -4.70 1.13 -5.33
CA GLY A 39 -5.38 0.90 -6.61
C GLY A 39 -4.46 1.14 -7.81
N LEU A 40 -3.69 2.24 -7.81
CA LEU A 40 -2.72 2.55 -8.87
C LEU A 40 -1.60 1.51 -8.93
N SER A 41 -1.00 1.15 -7.79
CA SER A 41 0.09 0.16 -7.75
C SER A 41 -0.38 -1.24 -8.11
N ALA A 42 -1.65 -1.60 -7.84
CA ALA A 42 -2.23 -2.88 -8.21
C ALA A 42 -2.52 -3.00 -9.72
N ILE A 43 -2.80 -1.88 -10.40
CA ILE A 43 -3.04 -1.88 -11.86
C ILE A 43 -1.72 -1.87 -12.64
N ALA A 44 -0.64 -1.32 -12.07
CA ALA A 44 0.65 -1.19 -12.74
C ALA A 44 1.22 -2.52 -13.31
N PRO A 45 1.17 -3.68 -12.61
CA PRO A 45 1.60 -4.96 -13.17
C PRO A 45 0.83 -5.38 -14.43
N ARG A 46 -0.47 -5.09 -14.51
CA ARG A 46 -1.27 -5.37 -15.71
C ARG A 46 -0.85 -4.50 -16.90
N ILE A 47 -0.53 -3.23 -16.64
CA ILE A 47 -0.03 -2.33 -17.68
C ILE A 47 1.37 -2.78 -18.13
N LEU A 48 2.24 -3.15 -17.18
CA LEU A 48 3.57 -3.65 -17.48
C LEU A 48 3.53 -4.94 -18.30
N GLY A 49 2.54 -5.81 -18.06
CA GLY A 49 2.29 -7.00 -18.88
C GLY A 49 2.15 -6.69 -20.37
N ARG A 50 1.52 -5.56 -20.74
CA ARG A 50 1.41 -5.14 -22.14
C ARG A 50 2.77 -4.85 -22.78
N ALA A 51 3.74 -4.34 -22.03
CA ALA A 51 5.09 -4.16 -22.54
C ALA A 51 5.75 -5.52 -22.81
N THR A 52 5.54 -6.50 -21.94
CA THR A 52 5.97 -7.88 -22.18
C THR A 52 5.30 -8.45 -23.42
N ASP A 53 3.98 -8.29 -23.59
CA ASP A 53 3.24 -8.77 -24.75
C ASP A 53 3.79 -8.17 -26.06
N LEU A 54 4.09 -6.87 -26.09
CA LEU A 54 4.70 -6.20 -27.25
C LEU A 54 6.10 -6.72 -27.57
N VAL A 55 6.93 -6.97 -26.54
CA VAL A 55 8.28 -7.53 -26.74
C VAL A 55 8.19 -8.96 -27.27
N PHE A 56 7.34 -9.80 -26.68
CA PHE A 56 7.15 -11.18 -27.13
C PHE A 56 6.60 -11.22 -28.55
N ALA A 57 5.56 -10.43 -28.84
CA ALA A 57 5.00 -10.30 -30.18
C ALA A 57 6.06 -9.88 -31.21
N GLY A 58 6.94 -8.93 -30.89
CA GLY A 58 8.01 -8.53 -31.82
C GLY A 58 9.12 -9.57 -32.00
N VAL A 59 9.44 -10.34 -30.96
CA VAL A 59 10.45 -11.41 -31.05
C VAL A 59 9.96 -12.56 -31.93
N PHE A 60 8.71 -13.00 -31.75
CA PHE A 60 8.10 -14.05 -32.58
C PHE A 60 7.71 -13.54 -33.96
N GLY A 61 7.26 -12.29 -34.08
CA GLY A 61 6.92 -11.66 -35.36
C GLY A 61 8.08 -11.68 -36.34
N ARG A 62 9.31 -11.41 -35.87
CA ARG A 62 10.52 -11.44 -36.71
C ARG A 62 10.85 -12.83 -37.27
N GLN A 63 10.43 -13.90 -36.60
CA GLN A 63 10.70 -15.28 -37.02
C GLN A 63 9.69 -15.79 -38.05
N LEU A 64 8.52 -15.15 -38.13
CA LEU A 64 7.45 -15.55 -39.02
C LEU A 64 7.59 -14.92 -40.42
N PRO A 65 7.15 -15.61 -41.48
CA PRO A 65 7.14 -15.06 -42.83
C PRO A 65 6.31 -13.77 -42.91
N PRO A 66 6.81 -12.72 -43.58
CA PRO A 66 6.06 -11.47 -43.73
C PRO A 66 4.81 -11.69 -44.60
N GLY A 67 3.73 -10.98 -44.27
CA GLY A 67 2.50 -10.94 -45.06
C GLY A 67 1.47 -12.02 -44.75
N LEU A 68 1.80 -12.97 -43.86
CA LEU A 68 0.81 -13.89 -43.30
C LEU A 68 0.01 -13.20 -42.18
N SER A 69 -1.25 -13.59 -42.01
CA SER A 69 -2.00 -13.30 -40.79
C SER A 69 -1.52 -14.19 -39.64
N PRO A 70 -1.70 -13.78 -38.36
CA PRO A 70 -1.37 -14.62 -37.21
C PRO A 70 -2.03 -16.01 -37.23
N ALA A 71 -3.25 -16.10 -37.78
CA ALA A 71 -3.98 -17.36 -37.92
C ALA A 71 -3.34 -18.28 -38.98
N GLU A 72 -2.98 -17.73 -40.15
CA GLU A 72 -2.29 -18.49 -41.20
C GLU A 72 -0.89 -18.91 -40.74
N ALA A 73 -0.17 -18.04 -40.03
CA ALA A 73 1.12 -18.38 -39.41
C ALA A 73 0.97 -19.53 -38.39
N ALA A 74 -0.08 -19.51 -37.57
CA ALA A 74 -0.38 -20.62 -36.65
C ALA A 74 -0.70 -21.92 -37.40
N GLU A 75 -1.43 -21.87 -38.52
CA GLU A 75 -1.70 -23.06 -39.34
C GLU A 75 -0.41 -23.65 -39.94
N THR A 76 0.50 -22.81 -40.44
CA THR A 76 1.81 -23.29 -40.93
C THR A 76 2.61 -23.98 -39.84
N LEU A 77 2.66 -23.41 -38.63
CA LEU A 77 3.35 -24.02 -37.49
C LEU A 77 2.70 -25.35 -37.06
N ARG A 78 1.37 -25.48 -37.15
CA ARG A 78 0.70 -26.77 -36.89
C ARG A 78 1.06 -27.82 -37.95
N ALA A 79 1.18 -27.42 -39.21
CA ALA A 79 1.58 -28.32 -40.29
C ALA A 79 3.01 -28.83 -40.11
N ASP A 80 3.90 -28.00 -39.55
CA ASP A 80 5.29 -28.34 -39.24
C ASP A 80 5.45 -29.17 -37.95
N GLY A 81 4.34 -29.43 -37.23
CA GLY A 81 4.31 -30.21 -35.98
C GLY A 81 4.53 -29.39 -34.71
N GLU A 82 4.70 -28.07 -34.80
CA GLU A 82 4.91 -27.16 -33.66
C GLU A 82 3.59 -26.66 -33.04
N THR A 83 2.73 -27.59 -32.61
CA THR A 83 1.38 -27.26 -32.09
C THR A 83 1.38 -26.28 -30.91
N LEU A 84 2.34 -26.42 -29.99
CA LEU A 84 2.46 -25.54 -28.82
C LEU A 84 2.82 -24.10 -29.20
N VAL A 85 3.70 -23.92 -30.19
CA VAL A 85 4.09 -22.59 -30.69
C VAL A 85 2.94 -21.99 -31.49
N ALA A 86 2.23 -22.80 -32.27
CA ALA A 86 1.05 -22.38 -33.02
C ALA A 86 -0.08 -21.86 -32.12
N ASP A 87 -0.38 -22.56 -31.02
CA ASP A 87 -1.42 -22.15 -30.07
C ASP A 87 -1.03 -20.86 -29.34
N MET A 88 0.26 -20.69 -29.03
CA MET A 88 0.79 -19.45 -28.47
C MET A 88 0.68 -18.28 -29.46
N VAL A 89 1.13 -18.47 -30.71
CA VAL A 89 1.09 -17.47 -31.79
C VAL A 89 -0.35 -17.05 -32.10
N ALA A 90 -1.29 -17.99 -32.13
CA ALA A 90 -2.71 -17.71 -32.35
C ALA A 90 -3.33 -16.87 -31.21
N GLY A 91 -2.76 -16.92 -30.00
CA GLY A 91 -3.22 -16.15 -28.85
C GLY A 91 -2.55 -14.78 -28.67
N MET A 92 -1.57 -14.41 -29.50
CA MET A 92 -0.84 -13.14 -29.37
C MET A 92 -1.58 -11.98 -30.07
N GLU A 93 -2.16 -11.08 -29.28
CA GLU A 93 -2.97 -9.96 -29.76
C GLU A 93 -2.18 -8.91 -30.58
N TYR A 94 -0.89 -8.71 -30.28
CA TYR A 94 -0.03 -7.69 -30.91
C TYR A 94 0.95 -8.24 -31.95
N LEU A 95 0.80 -9.51 -32.34
CA LEU A 95 1.73 -10.16 -33.27
C LEU A 95 1.52 -9.68 -34.71
N VAL A 96 2.59 -9.20 -35.33
CA VAL A 96 2.63 -8.87 -36.76
C VAL A 96 3.75 -9.69 -37.42
N PRO A 97 3.42 -10.71 -38.23
CA PRO A 97 4.41 -11.53 -38.93
C PRO A 97 5.34 -10.71 -39.82
N GLY A 98 6.65 -10.96 -39.71
CA GLY A 98 7.71 -10.23 -40.40
C GLY A 98 8.16 -8.92 -39.73
N GLN A 99 7.52 -8.49 -38.64
CA GLN A 99 7.95 -7.30 -37.88
C GLN A 99 8.64 -7.66 -36.57
N GLY A 100 9.69 -6.89 -36.25
CA GLY A 100 10.41 -6.98 -34.99
C GLY A 100 9.73 -6.23 -33.84
N VAL A 101 10.43 -6.13 -32.71
CA VAL A 101 9.96 -5.38 -31.54
C VAL A 101 9.79 -3.89 -31.86
N ASP A 102 8.59 -3.37 -31.61
CA ASP A 102 8.32 -1.94 -31.62
C ASP A 102 8.80 -1.30 -30.30
N PHE A 103 10.06 -0.86 -30.31
CA PHE A 103 10.67 -0.20 -29.15
C PHE A 103 10.00 1.13 -28.79
N ALA A 104 9.35 1.81 -29.74
CA ALA A 104 8.64 3.05 -29.45
C ALA A 104 7.36 2.78 -28.65
N ALA A 105 6.57 1.78 -29.07
CA ALA A 105 5.39 1.33 -28.33
C ALA A 105 5.76 0.81 -26.93
N VAL A 106 6.79 -0.02 -26.83
CA VAL A 106 7.31 -0.51 -25.53
C VAL A 106 7.73 0.66 -24.64
N GLY A 107 8.48 1.63 -25.18
CA GLY A 107 8.92 2.82 -24.43
C GLY A 107 7.76 3.66 -23.90
N GLN A 108 6.68 3.82 -24.68
CA GLN A 108 5.48 4.54 -24.24
C GLN A 108 4.77 3.82 -23.09
N VAL A 109 4.63 2.49 -23.17
CA VAL A 109 4.03 1.69 -22.09
C VAL A 109 4.89 1.78 -20.83
N LEU A 110 6.22 1.65 -20.94
CA LEU A 110 7.13 1.74 -19.79
C LEU A 110 7.10 3.14 -19.15
N LEU A 111 7.06 4.21 -19.95
CA LEU A 111 6.94 5.57 -19.44
C LEU A 111 5.60 5.78 -18.70
N PHE A 112 4.51 5.22 -19.22
CA PHE A 112 3.22 5.27 -18.56
C PHE A 112 3.21 4.49 -17.25
N VAL A 113 3.77 3.27 -17.22
CA VAL A 113 3.93 2.48 -15.99
C VAL A 113 4.77 3.23 -14.96
N LEU A 114 5.88 3.85 -15.38
CA LEU A 114 6.71 4.67 -14.51
C LEU A 114 5.90 5.81 -13.89
N ALA A 115 5.14 6.54 -14.69
CA ALA A 115 4.29 7.62 -14.19
C ALA A 115 3.25 7.13 -13.17
N VAL A 116 2.62 5.97 -13.41
CA VAL A 116 1.67 5.34 -12.47
C VAL A 116 2.36 4.98 -11.16
N TYR A 117 3.54 4.36 -11.19
CA TYR A 117 4.30 4.04 -9.98
C TYR A 117 4.75 5.30 -9.23
N THR A 118 5.23 6.32 -9.92
CA THR A 118 5.63 7.59 -9.31
C THR A 118 4.43 8.25 -8.63
N LEU A 119 3.27 8.33 -9.31
CA LEU A 119 2.07 8.91 -8.73
C LEU A 119 1.59 8.10 -7.51
N SER A 120 1.57 6.77 -7.61
CA SER A 120 1.25 5.90 -6.48
C SER A 120 2.19 6.16 -5.30
N GLY A 121 3.50 6.24 -5.53
CA GLY A 121 4.49 6.49 -4.49
C GLY A 121 4.32 7.87 -3.84
N LEU A 122 4.01 8.91 -4.63
CA LEU A 122 3.73 10.25 -4.12
C LEU A 122 2.47 10.27 -3.23
N LEU A 123 1.40 9.58 -3.63
CA LEU A 123 0.18 9.46 -2.84
C LEU A 123 0.44 8.67 -1.55
N SER A 124 1.20 7.57 -1.60
CA SER A 124 1.61 6.81 -0.42
C SER A 124 2.47 7.66 0.53
N TRP A 125 3.39 8.46 0.00
CA TRP A 125 4.20 9.38 0.81
C TRP A 125 3.34 10.44 1.49
N LEU A 126 2.44 11.09 0.76
CA LEU A 126 1.52 12.09 1.30
C LEU A 126 0.59 11.48 2.36
N GLN A 127 0.10 10.26 2.10
CA GLN A 127 -0.69 9.49 3.05
C GLN A 127 0.08 9.22 4.35
N GLY A 128 1.34 8.80 4.26
CA GLY A 128 2.20 8.56 5.41
C GLY A 128 2.48 9.84 6.21
N TYR A 129 2.72 10.96 5.52
CA TYR A 129 2.90 12.27 6.15
C TYR A 129 1.66 12.70 6.95
N LEU A 130 0.48 12.63 6.34
CA LEU A 130 -0.79 12.98 7.01
C LEU A 130 -1.10 12.02 8.16
N LEU A 131 -0.82 10.73 8.00
CA LEU A 131 -0.99 9.74 9.05
C LEU A 131 -0.14 10.08 10.28
N ASN A 132 1.14 10.41 10.07
CA ASN A 132 2.03 10.80 11.16
C ASN A 132 1.50 12.05 11.88
N ASP A 133 1.01 13.05 11.15
CA ASP A 133 0.41 14.23 11.79
C ASP A 133 -0.81 13.87 12.66
N VAL A 134 -1.68 12.98 12.19
CA VAL A 134 -2.83 12.47 12.97
C VAL A 134 -2.38 11.76 14.24
N VAL A 135 -1.40 10.85 14.14
CA VAL A 135 -0.88 10.09 15.28
C VAL A 135 -0.27 11.04 16.30
N GLN A 136 0.62 11.94 15.87
CA GLN A 136 1.30 12.87 16.76
C GLN A 136 0.31 13.86 17.40
N GLY A 137 -0.68 14.34 16.65
CA GLY A 137 -1.76 15.17 17.19
C GLY A 137 -2.57 14.46 18.28
N THR A 138 -2.84 13.16 18.09
CA THR A 138 -3.55 12.33 19.07
C THR A 138 -2.70 12.10 20.33
N VAL A 139 -1.41 11.80 20.18
CA VAL A 139 -0.47 11.59 21.29
C VAL A 139 -0.28 12.87 22.11
N ARG A 140 -0.12 14.03 21.45
CA ARG A 140 -0.04 15.33 22.13
C ARG A 140 -1.27 15.58 22.99
N ARG A 141 -2.47 15.40 22.43
CA ARG A 141 -3.73 15.56 23.18
C ARG A 141 -3.82 14.61 24.38
N LEU A 142 -3.38 13.36 24.22
CA LEU A 142 -3.35 12.40 25.33
C LEU A 142 -2.40 12.86 26.45
N ARG A 143 -1.22 13.38 26.10
CA ARG A 143 -0.28 13.95 27.07
C ARG A 143 -0.90 15.13 27.82
N ASP A 144 -1.54 16.06 27.11
CA ASP A 144 -2.21 17.22 27.71
C ASP A 144 -3.34 16.79 28.67
N GLU A 145 -4.15 15.80 28.28
CA GLU A 145 -5.24 15.27 29.12
C GLU A 145 -4.71 14.58 30.39
N VAL A 146 -3.62 13.82 30.29
CA VAL A 146 -2.99 13.16 31.43
C VAL A 146 -2.35 14.18 32.37
N GLU A 147 -1.62 15.16 31.85
CA GLU A 147 -1.03 16.24 32.64
C GLU A 147 -2.09 17.03 33.40
N ALA A 148 -3.16 17.45 32.70
CA ALA A 148 -4.28 18.16 33.31
C ALA A 148 -4.97 17.33 34.41
N LYS A 149 -5.01 16.00 34.26
CA LYS A 149 -5.56 15.11 35.29
C LYS A 149 -4.65 15.04 36.50
N ILE A 150 -3.34 14.90 36.32
CA ILE A 150 -2.36 14.83 37.40
C ILE A 150 -2.44 16.08 38.28
N HIS A 151 -2.47 17.27 37.69
CA HIS A 151 -2.55 18.53 38.44
C HIS A 151 -3.85 18.72 39.25
N ARG A 152 -4.91 17.94 38.96
CA ARG A 152 -6.21 18.02 39.63
C ARG A 152 -6.43 16.95 40.70
N LEU A 153 -5.47 16.05 40.91
CA LEU A 153 -5.61 14.98 41.90
C LEU A 153 -5.29 15.49 43.32
N PRO A 154 -6.04 15.06 44.36
CA PRO A 154 -5.78 15.46 45.74
C PRO A 154 -4.46 14.85 46.26
N LEU A 155 -3.78 15.53 47.19
CA LEU A 155 -2.51 15.05 47.77
C LEU A 155 -2.57 13.59 48.25
N GLY A 156 -3.68 13.20 48.90
CA GLY A 156 -3.86 11.84 49.40
C GLY A 156 -3.91 10.74 48.32
N TYR A 157 -4.04 11.08 47.03
CA TYR A 157 -3.84 10.13 45.93
C TYR A 157 -2.35 9.81 45.74
N PHE A 158 -1.49 10.83 45.85
CA PHE A 158 -0.04 10.70 45.69
C PHE A 158 0.62 10.01 46.88
N ASP A 159 0.08 10.21 48.10
CA ASP A 159 0.60 9.58 49.32
C ASP A 159 0.40 8.06 49.36
N ARG A 160 -0.53 7.54 48.53
CA ARG A 160 -0.89 6.11 48.45
C ARG A 160 -0.16 5.36 47.32
N GLN A 161 0.73 6.03 46.59
CA GLN A 161 1.43 5.46 45.44
C GLN A 161 2.96 5.57 45.63
N PRO A 162 3.74 4.53 45.33
CA PRO A 162 5.19 4.63 45.30
C PRO A 162 5.63 5.73 44.32
N ARG A 163 6.52 6.64 44.74
CA ARG A 163 6.95 7.81 43.93
C ARG A 163 7.42 7.42 42.51
N GLY A 164 8.08 6.28 42.35
CA GLY A 164 8.55 5.77 41.06
C GLY A 164 7.46 5.20 40.15
N GLU A 165 6.35 4.71 40.71
CA GLU A 165 5.25 4.13 39.94
C GLU A 165 4.46 5.22 39.19
N LEU A 166 4.26 6.37 39.82
CA LEU A 166 3.62 7.52 39.19
C LEU A 166 4.44 8.07 38.03
N LEU A 167 5.75 8.27 38.22
CA LEU A 167 6.60 8.78 37.15
C LEU A 167 6.62 7.80 35.96
N SER A 168 6.74 6.49 36.21
CA SER A 168 6.71 5.47 35.15
C SER A 168 5.38 5.43 34.40
N ARG A 169 4.24 5.60 35.08
CA ARG A 169 2.92 5.64 34.40
C ARG A 169 2.76 6.88 33.53
N VAL A 170 3.37 8.00 33.91
CA VAL A 170 3.27 9.26 33.15
C VAL A 170 4.25 9.28 31.98
N THR A 171 5.44 8.71 32.12
CA THR A 171 6.40 8.67 31.01
C THR A 171 6.21 7.40 30.17
N ASN A 172 6.46 6.23 30.76
CA ASN A 172 6.59 4.98 30.03
C ASN A 172 5.26 4.45 29.51
N ASP A 173 4.16 4.52 30.27
CA ASP A 173 2.88 4.01 29.77
C ASP A 173 2.34 4.89 28.64
N ILE A 174 2.51 6.22 28.71
CA ILE A 174 2.11 7.12 27.64
C ILE A 174 2.91 6.84 26.37
N ASP A 175 4.23 6.67 26.50
CA ASP A 175 5.08 6.37 25.36
C ASP A 175 4.76 4.98 24.76
N ASN A 176 4.48 3.98 25.60
CA ASN A 176 4.02 2.67 25.14
C ASN A 176 2.68 2.75 24.39
N VAL A 177 1.75 3.59 24.84
CA VAL A 177 0.47 3.83 24.14
C VAL A 177 0.71 4.56 22.82
N ALA A 178 1.59 5.56 22.80
CA ALA A 178 1.96 6.29 21.59
C ALA A 178 2.59 5.37 20.53
N GLN A 179 3.54 4.54 20.93
CA GLN A 179 4.20 3.53 20.09
C GLN A 179 3.16 2.55 19.52
N SER A 180 2.29 2.02 20.37
CA SER A 180 1.26 1.06 19.97
C SER A 180 0.23 1.67 19.02
N LEU A 181 -0.16 2.93 19.24
CA LEU A 181 -1.06 3.67 18.36
C LEU A 181 -0.43 3.88 16.99
N HIS A 182 0.83 4.34 16.95
CA HIS A 182 1.56 4.55 15.71
C HIS A 182 1.66 3.26 14.89
N GLN A 183 2.08 2.16 15.53
CA GLN A 183 2.23 0.86 14.87
C GLN A 183 0.90 0.31 14.35
N THR A 184 -0.15 0.36 15.17
CA THR A 184 -1.49 -0.15 14.79
C THR A 184 -2.07 0.65 13.64
N MET A 185 -1.97 1.99 13.69
CA MET A 185 -2.49 2.84 12.62
C MET A 185 -1.70 2.68 11.32
N SER A 186 -0.39 2.47 11.40
CA SER A 186 0.44 2.16 10.22
C SER A 186 0.04 0.82 9.60
N GLN A 187 -0.07 -0.25 10.39
CA GLN A 187 -0.40 -1.60 9.91
C GLN A 187 -1.80 -1.70 9.31
N MET A 188 -2.75 -0.86 9.73
CA MET A 188 -4.09 -0.84 9.13
C MET A 188 -4.11 -0.26 7.71
N LEU A 189 -3.10 0.51 7.32
CA LEU A 189 -3.08 1.28 6.08
C LEU A 189 -2.09 0.73 5.04
N THR A 190 -1.21 -0.17 5.44
CA THR A 190 -0.21 -0.86 4.61
C THR A 190 -0.57 -2.32 4.45
#